data_AF-A2WKM7-F1
#
_entry.id   AF-A2WKM7-F1
#
_cell.length_a   1.000
_cell.length_b   1.000
_cell.length_c   1.000
_cell.angle_alpha   90.00
_cell.angle_beta   90.00
_cell.angle_gamma   90.00
#
_symmetry.space_group_name_H-M   'P 1'
#
loop_
_entity.id
_entity.type
_entity.pdbx_description
1 polymer ?
#
loop_
_entity_poly.entity_id
_entity_poly.type
_entity_poly.pdbx_seq_one_letter_code
_entity_poly.pdbx_strand_id
1 'polypeptide(L)'
;MADAEAETHNAGGGELLVWPWTGILATTTDDDDATADAASTLAFHAHQHFAGVPTTELQEATAGDGHHQHFLVLHFGKSWAGLRDAILRTNSDELKEYRQELIKGVENMTITTSTIIGIKRMGELDERPFHLACKRKHREDDPRGKAAMLISYWQEELKNPSWHPFKIIQVDGEDKVTGVVDEDDQKLRQLCKDYGDSVCNAVKAAMAELNEYNPRGRHTMNELWNFREGRKATTKEVVKYISDQLKTNSSQSDN
;
A
#
# COMPACT_ATOMS: atom_id res chain seq x y z
N MET A 1 18.40 -29.34 -57.67
CA MET A 1 19.13 -29.51 -56.39
C MET A 1 19.51 -28.11 -55.95
N ALA A 2 18.48 -27.33 -55.62
CA ALA A 2 18.11 -26.91 -54.26
C ALA A 2 18.90 -25.65 -53.86
N ASP A 3 18.39 -24.51 -54.35
CA ASP A 3 18.63 -23.19 -53.78
C ASP A 3 18.07 -23.18 -52.35
N ALA A 4 18.92 -22.84 -51.38
CA ALA A 4 18.50 -22.62 -50.01
C ALA A 4 18.12 -21.15 -49.86
N GLU A 5 16.84 -20.85 -50.04
CA GLU A 5 16.26 -19.58 -49.59
C GLU A 5 16.42 -19.52 -48.06
N ALA A 6 17.15 -18.50 -47.60
CA ALA A 6 17.22 -18.17 -46.19
C ALA A 6 15.86 -17.63 -45.77
N GLU A 7 15.06 -18.48 -45.13
CA GLU A 7 13.83 -18.08 -44.46
C GLU A 7 14.17 -17.03 -43.40
N THR A 8 13.75 -15.78 -43.66
CA THR A 8 13.72 -14.73 -42.66
C THR A 8 12.62 -15.08 -41.66
N HIS A 9 13.00 -15.70 -40.55
CA HIS A 9 12.13 -15.81 -39.39
C HIS A 9 11.79 -14.40 -38.89
N ASN A 10 10.58 -13.96 -39.23
CA ASN A 10 9.92 -12.81 -38.63
C ASN A 10 9.62 -13.15 -37.16
N ALA A 11 10.63 -12.97 -36.29
CA ALA A 11 10.43 -12.96 -34.86
C ALA A 11 9.58 -11.73 -34.50
N GLY A 12 8.43 -11.97 -33.89
CA GLY A 12 7.45 -10.95 -33.54
C GLY A 12 8.07 -9.71 -32.91
N GLY A 13 7.55 -8.54 -33.29
CA GLY A 13 8.03 -7.24 -32.86
C GLY A 13 8.10 -7.14 -31.33
N GLY A 14 9.29 -7.32 -30.78
CA GLY A 14 9.58 -7.03 -29.39
C GLY A 14 9.61 -5.53 -29.15
N GLU A 15 9.14 -5.11 -27.99
CA GLU A 15 9.24 -3.72 -27.55
C GLU A 15 10.72 -3.29 -27.51
N LEU A 16 11.02 -2.17 -28.16
CA LEU A 16 12.36 -1.59 -28.18
C LEU A 16 12.53 -0.61 -27.02
N LEU A 17 13.63 -0.73 -26.29
CA LEU A 17 13.97 0.16 -25.18
C LEU A 17 15.08 1.14 -25.59
N VAL A 18 15.04 2.35 -25.04
CA VAL A 18 16.03 3.40 -25.32
C VAL A 18 17.29 3.16 -24.48
N TRP A 19 18.46 3.11 -25.13
CA TRP A 19 19.78 3.04 -24.48
C TRP A 19 20.58 4.33 -24.74
N PRO A 20 21.22 4.97 -23.73
CA PRO A 20 21.23 4.63 -22.30
C PRO A 20 19.84 4.58 -21.69
N TRP A 21 19.65 3.76 -20.66
CA TRP A 21 18.32 3.47 -20.09
C TRP A 21 17.68 4.75 -19.55
N THR A 22 16.53 5.12 -20.11
CA THR A 22 15.77 6.32 -19.75
C THR A 22 14.29 6.02 -19.56
N GLY A 23 13.68 6.70 -18.59
CA GLY A 23 12.23 6.75 -18.41
C GLY A 23 11.69 8.16 -18.67
N ILE A 24 10.39 8.28 -18.93
CA ILE A 24 9.72 9.58 -19.13
C ILE A 24 8.54 9.65 -18.16
N LEU A 25 8.45 10.75 -17.42
CA LEU A 25 7.24 11.16 -16.71
C LEU A 25 6.63 12.33 -17.46
N ALA A 26 5.32 12.29 -17.74
CA ALA A 26 4.64 13.34 -18.48
C ALA A 26 3.32 13.74 -17.80
N THR A 27 2.95 15.01 -17.93
CA THR A 27 1.66 15.57 -17.50
C THR A 27 1.19 16.63 -18.49
N THR A 28 -0.10 16.96 -18.49
CA THR A 28 -0.70 17.97 -19.38
C THR A 28 -1.31 19.10 -18.56
N THR A 29 -1.25 20.33 -19.07
CA THR A 29 -1.97 21.48 -18.51
C THR A 29 -2.75 22.22 -19.59
N ASP A 30 -3.89 22.80 -19.16
CA ASP A 30 -4.81 23.53 -20.04
C ASP A 30 -4.56 25.05 -20.07
N ASP A 31 -3.65 25.56 -19.21
CA ASP A 31 -3.33 26.99 -19.07
C ASP A 31 -1.83 27.26 -19.23
N ASP A 32 -1.50 28.40 -19.85
CA ASP A 32 -0.12 28.91 -20.06
C ASP A 32 0.62 29.23 -18.74
N ASP A 33 -0.11 29.44 -17.63
CA ASP A 33 0.46 29.86 -16.33
C ASP A 33 0.56 28.68 -15.32
N ALA A 34 0.28 27.45 -15.77
CA ALA A 34 0.24 26.24 -14.93
C ALA A 34 1.56 25.43 -14.94
N THR A 35 2.60 25.89 -15.63
CA THR A 35 3.91 25.19 -15.73
C THR A 35 4.54 24.91 -14.37
N ALA A 36 4.38 25.82 -13.40
CA ALA A 36 4.89 25.63 -12.03
C ALA A 36 4.17 24.48 -11.28
N ASP A 37 2.89 24.29 -11.55
CA ASP A 37 2.10 23.20 -10.96
C ASP A 37 2.45 21.86 -11.61
N ALA A 38 2.62 21.84 -12.93
CA ALA A 38 3.13 20.69 -13.68
C ALA A 38 4.53 20.27 -13.20
N ALA A 39 5.42 21.24 -13.01
CA ALA A 39 6.77 21.01 -12.47
C ALA A 39 6.72 20.40 -11.08
N SER A 40 5.90 20.96 -10.19
CA SER A 40 5.74 20.49 -8.81
C SER A 40 5.17 19.08 -8.77
N THR A 41 4.17 18.79 -9.61
CA THR A 41 3.55 17.47 -9.73
C THR A 41 4.55 16.42 -10.24
N LEU A 42 5.26 16.71 -11.33
CA LEU A 42 6.25 15.79 -11.90
C LEU A 42 7.43 15.57 -10.95
N ALA A 43 7.92 16.63 -10.29
CA ALA A 43 8.98 16.53 -9.31
C ALA A 43 8.56 15.71 -8.08
N PHE A 44 7.32 15.90 -7.60
CA PHE A 44 6.75 15.10 -6.53
C PHE A 44 6.70 13.61 -6.92
N HIS A 45 6.22 13.30 -8.12
CA HIS A 45 6.12 11.92 -8.61
C HIS A 45 7.52 11.28 -8.79
N ALA A 46 8.47 12.01 -9.38
CA ALA A 46 9.85 11.57 -9.51
C ALA A 46 10.48 11.29 -8.14
N HIS A 47 10.27 12.15 -7.16
CA HIS A 47 10.80 11.96 -5.81
C HIS A 47 10.16 10.77 -5.09
N GLN A 48 8.86 10.55 -5.26
CA GLN A 48 8.13 9.48 -4.59
C GLN A 48 8.48 8.09 -5.14
N HIS A 49 8.61 7.95 -6.45
CA HIS A 49 8.73 6.63 -7.11
C HIS A 49 10.15 6.34 -7.62
N PHE A 50 10.91 7.39 -7.94
CA PHE A 50 12.23 7.32 -8.55
C PHE A 50 13.29 8.08 -7.72
N ALA A 51 13.13 8.09 -6.39
CA ALA A 51 14.08 8.70 -5.46
C ALA A 51 15.53 8.31 -5.76
N GLY A 52 16.40 9.31 -5.98
CA GLY A 52 17.81 9.11 -6.27
C GLY A 52 18.16 8.88 -7.74
N VAL A 53 17.16 8.78 -8.64
CA VAL A 53 17.38 8.74 -10.09
C VAL A 53 17.54 10.17 -10.61
N PRO A 54 18.62 10.50 -11.34
CA PRO A 54 18.79 11.82 -11.94
C PRO A 54 17.70 12.13 -12.97
N THR A 55 17.14 13.34 -12.90
CA THR A 55 16.17 13.86 -13.88
C THR A 55 16.77 14.99 -14.70
N THR A 56 16.27 15.20 -15.93
CA THR A 56 16.49 16.45 -16.67
C THR A 56 15.76 17.62 -16.01
N GLU A 57 16.05 18.84 -16.48
CA GLU A 57 15.15 19.97 -16.29
C GLU A 57 13.80 19.71 -16.98
N LEU A 58 12.75 20.40 -16.52
CA LEU A 58 11.40 20.30 -17.08
C LEU A 58 11.42 20.66 -18.57
N GLN A 59 10.89 19.76 -19.40
CA GLN A 59 10.73 19.99 -20.82
C GLN A 59 9.26 20.21 -21.14
N GLU A 60 8.99 21.14 -22.05
CA GLU A 60 7.64 21.52 -22.46
C GLU A 60 7.49 21.33 -23.98
N ALA A 61 6.37 20.76 -24.39
CA ALA A 61 5.98 20.58 -25.78
C ALA A 61 4.54 21.08 -25.98
N THR A 62 4.37 22.02 -26.91
CA THR A 62 3.07 22.53 -27.32
C THR A 62 2.45 21.58 -28.35
N ALA A 63 1.32 20.96 -28.02
CA ALA A 63 0.49 20.28 -29.02
C ALA A 63 -0.34 21.31 -29.79
N GLY A 64 -0.67 21.03 -31.06
CA GLY A 64 -1.35 21.99 -31.96
C GLY A 64 -2.78 22.35 -31.57
N ASP A 65 -3.30 21.81 -30.47
CA ASP A 65 -4.63 21.99 -29.90
C ASP A 65 -4.68 22.93 -28.68
N GLY A 66 -3.54 23.49 -28.26
CA GLY A 66 -3.45 24.41 -27.12
C GLY A 66 -3.18 23.73 -25.78
N HIS A 67 -2.99 22.41 -25.75
CA HIS A 67 -2.53 21.71 -24.54
C HIS A 67 -1.00 21.72 -24.45
N HIS A 68 -0.49 22.00 -23.25
CA HIS A 68 0.93 21.96 -22.95
C HIS A 68 1.30 20.63 -22.31
N GLN A 69 2.16 19.86 -22.98
CA GLN A 69 2.72 18.63 -22.44
C GLN A 69 4.04 18.94 -21.75
N HIS A 70 4.10 18.62 -20.47
CA HIS A 70 5.29 18.78 -19.65
C HIS A 70 5.88 17.41 -19.35
N PHE A 71 7.20 17.26 -19.41
CA PHE A 71 7.85 15.99 -19.12
C PHE A 71 9.22 16.11 -18.45
N LEU A 72 9.56 15.08 -17.68
CA LEU A 72 10.88 14.85 -17.08
C LEU A 72 11.46 13.55 -17.62
N VAL A 73 12.73 13.58 -18.02
CA VAL A 73 13.47 12.38 -18.42
C VAL A 73 14.29 11.88 -17.24
N LEU A 74 14.06 10.62 -16.86
CA LEU A 74 14.76 9.89 -15.81
C LEU A 74 15.96 9.14 -16.40
N HIS A 75 17.14 9.24 -15.79
CA HIS A 75 18.36 8.60 -16.27
C HIS A 75 18.80 7.42 -15.39
N PHE A 76 18.64 6.20 -15.90
CA PHE A 76 19.06 4.97 -15.20
C PHE A 76 20.46 4.50 -15.61
N GLY A 77 21.09 5.17 -16.57
CA GLY A 77 22.47 4.93 -16.97
C GLY A 77 22.63 3.80 -17.99
N LYS A 78 23.86 3.30 -18.13
CA LYS A 78 24.24 2.36 -19.21
C LYS A 78 24.33 0.89 -18.77
N SER A 79 24.08 0.59 -17.49
CA SER A 79 24.29 -0.73 -16.90
C SER A 79 23.02 -1.57 -16.88
N TRP A 80 23.15 -2.89 -16.86
CA TRP A 80 22.02 -3.80 -16.62
C TRP A 80 21.36 -3.60 -15.24
N ALA A 81 22.11 -3.10 -14.26
CA ALA A 81 21.53 -2.71 -12.98
C ALA A 81 20.58 -1.53 -13.15
N GLY A 82 20.93 -0.55 -13.98
CA GLY A 82 20.07 0.57 -14.34
C GLY A 82 18.78 0.14 -15.03
N LEU A 83 18.87 -0.75 -16.01
CA LEU A 83 17.67 -1.30 -16.66
C LEU A 83 16.76 -2.04 -15.68
N ARG A 84 17.36 -2.89 -14.82
CA ARG A 84 16.58 -3.62 -13.81
C ARG A 84 15.90 -2.67 -12.84
N ASP A 85 16.58 -1.61 -12.41
CA ASP A 85 16.00 -0.60 -11.52
C ASP A 85 14.84 0.14 -12.19
N ALA A 86 14.98 0.52 -13.47
CA ALA A 86 13.91 1.13 -14.26
C ALA A 86 12.67 0.23 -14.34
N ILE A 87 12.84 -1.02 -14.80
CA ILE A 87 11.75 -1.98 -14.94
C ILE A 87 11.11 -2.32 -13.60
N LEU A 88 11.91 -2.51 -12.54
CA LEU A 88 11.40 -2.82 -11.21
C LEU A 88 10.48 -1.71 -10.69
N ARG A 89 10.86 -0.44 -10.86
CA ARG A 89 10.10 0.70 -10.38
C ARG A 89 8.80 0.89 -11.16
N THR A 90 8.85 0.84 -12.50
CA THR A 90 7.66 0.90 -13.35
C THR A 90 6.68 -0.23 -13.04
N ASN A 91 7.15 -1.48 -13.01
CA ASN A 91 6.30 -2.62 -12.69
C ASN A 91 5.76 -2.54 -11.25
N SER A 92 6.52 -1.97 -10.31
CA SER A 92 6.04 -1.83 -8.93
C SER A 92 4.85 -0.88 -8.81
N ASP A 93 4.77 0.14 -9.66
CA ASP A 93 3.67 1.10 -9.63
C ASP A 93 2.43 0.54 -10.33
N GLU A 94 2.59 -0.08 -11.50
CA GLU A 94 1.50 -0.83 -12.14
C GLU A 94 0.95 -1.92 -11.22
N LEU A 95 1.81 -2.70 -10.55
CA LEU A 95 1.38 -3.74 -9.61
C LEU A 95 0.66 -3.16 -8.38
N LYS A 96 1.03 -1.95 -7.92
CA LYS A 96 0.30 -1.26 -6.84
C LYS A 96 -1.08 -0.82 -7.32
N GLU A 97 -1.17 -0.23 -8.50
CA GLU A 97 -2.45 0.19 -9.10
C GLU A 97 -3.39 -1.00 -9.31
N TYR A 98 -2.90 -2.10 -9.91
CA TYR A 98 -3.68 -3.33 -10.04
C TYR A 98 -4.14 -3.87 -8.69
N ARG A 99 -3.30 -3.81 -7.66
CA ARG A 99 -3.66 -4.27 -6.32
C ARG A 99 -4.73 -3.38 -5.68
N GLN A 100 -4.66 -2.06 -5.89
CA GLN A 100 -5.69 -1.13 -5.41
C GLN A 100 -7.03 -1.36 -6.12
N GLU A 101 -7.02 -1.59 -7.44
CA GLU A 101 -8.24 -1.92 -8.19
C GLU A 101 -8.84 -3.26 -7.72
N LEU A 102 -8.00 -4.27 -7.42
CA LEU A 102 -8.47 -5.52 -6.83
C LEU A 102 -9.08 -5.32 -5.44
N ILE A 103 -8.48 -4.46 -4.60
CA ILE A 103 -9.04 -4.09 -3.28
C ILE A 103 -10.44 -3.49 -3.45
N LYS A 104 -10.58 -2.46 -4.29
CA LYS A 104 -11.89 -1.82 -4.59
C LYS A 104 -12.90 -2.84 -5.13
N GLY A 105 -12.48 -3.72 -6.03
CA GLY A 105 -13.31 -4.76 -6.60
C GLY A 105 -13.84 -5.74 -5.54
N VAL A 106 -12.97 -6.19 -4.62
CA VAL A 106 -13.32 -7.11 -3.53
C VAL A 106 -14.16 -6.43 -2.46
N GLU A 107 -13.93 -5.16 -2.15
CA GLU A 107 -14.76 -4.35 -1.23
C GLU A 107 -16.21 -4.24 -1.70
N ASN A 108 -16.41 -4.08 -3.01
CA ASN A 108 -17.74 -3.95 -3.61
C ASN A 108 -18.47 -5.29 -3.78
N MET A 109 -17.77 -6.42 -3.65
CA MET A 109 -18.42 -7.73 -3.66
C MET A 109 -19.12 -7.95 -2.32
N THR A 110 -20.35 -8.47 -2.33
CA THR A 110 -21.08 -8.96 -1.15
C THR A 110 -20.44 -10.25 -0.64
N ILE A 111 -19.22 -10.13 -0.13
CA ILE A 111 -18.43 -11.23 0.41
C ILE A 111 -18.90 -11.47 1.83
N THR A 112 -19.44 -12.66 2.09
CA THR A 112 -19.90 -13.06 3.41
C THR A 112 -18.76 -13.03 4.44
N THR A 113 -19.10 -12.86 5.71
CA THR A 113 -18.18 -12.68 6.85
C THR A 113 -17.27 -13.89 7.16
N SER A 114 -17.35 -14.98 6.39
CA SER A 114 -16.57 -16.21 6.58
C SER A 114 -15.77 -16.57 5.33
N THR A 115 -14.88 -15.68 4.89
CA THR A 115 -14.16 -15.84 3.63
C THR A 115 -12.65 -15.94 3.85
N ILE A 116 -12.03 -16.89 3.15
CA ILE A 116 -10.60 -17.21 3.29
C ILE A 116 -9.76 -16.01 2.85
N ILE A 117 -10.22 -15.33 1.80
CA ILE A 117 -9.64 -14.11 1.27
C ILE A 117 -10.68 -13.00 1.44
N GLY A 118 -10.27 -11.88 2.01
CA GLY A 118 -11.12 -10.71 2.19
C GLY A 118 -10.30 -9.45 2.46
N ILE A 119 -11.00 -8.40 2.86
CA ILE A 119 -10.39 -7.12 3.19
C ILE A 119 -10.04 -7.08 4.67
N LYS A 120 -8.77 -6.80 4.96
CA LYS A 120 -8.33 -6.44 6.31
C LYS A 120 -8.05 -4.94 6.35
N ARG A 121 -8.57 -4.28 7.38
CA ARG A 121 -8.27 -2.89 7.70
C ARG A 121 -7.02 -2.82 8.56
N MET A 122 -5.88 -2.55 7.94
CA MET A 122 -4.59 -2.48 8.61
C MET A 122 -4.57 -1.29 9.56
N GLY A 123 -4.27 -1.57 10.83
CA GLY A 123 -4.30 -0.56 11.89
C GLY A 123 -5.65 -0.35 12.58
N GLU A 124 -6.67 -1.12 12.21
CA GLU A 124 -7.90 -1.22 12.98
C GLU A 124 -7.69 -2.16 14.18
N LEU A 125 -8.23 -1.78 15.35
CA LEU A 125 -8.17 -2.62 16.54
C LEU A 125 -9.01 -3.88 16.37
N ASP A 126 -8.42 -5.03 16.74
CA ASP A 126 -9.24 -6.21 17.07
C ASP A 126 -10.05 -5.90 18.34
N GLU A 127 -11.36 -5.77 18.17
CA GLU A 127 -12.30 -5.43 19.24
C GLU A 127 -12.50 -6.58 20.25
N ARG A 128 -12.27 -7.83 19.83
CA ARG A 128 -12.62 -9.02 20.62
C ARG A 128 -11.89 -9.07 21.97
N PRO A 129 -10.57 -8.80 22.07
CA PRO A 129 -9.88 -8.69 23.36
C PRO A 129 -10.50 -7.66 24.30
N PHE A 130 -10.98 -6.52 23.78
CA PHE A 130 -11.57 -5.45 24.57
C PHE A 130 -12.91 -5.89 25.16
N HIS A 131 -13.80 -6.47 24.34
CA HIS A 131 -15.06 -7.02 24.82
C HIS A 131 -14.85 -8.10 25.90
N LEU A 132 -13.90 -9.01 25.69
CA LEU A 132 -13.57 -10.06 26.66
C LEU A 132 -12.98 -9.50 27.97
N ALA A 133 -12.13 -8.48 27.89
CA ALA A 133 -11.56 -7.83 29.07
C ALA A 133 -12.64 -7.05 29.86
N CYS A 134 -13.48 -6.27 29.17
CA CYS A 134 -14.57 -5.52 29.79
C CYS A 134 -15.61 -6.43 30.44
N LYS A 135 -16.00 -7.53 29.78
CA LYS A 135 -16.92 -8.53 30.35
C LYS A 135 -16.38 -9.15 31.64
N ARG A 136 -15.08 -9.50 31.66
CA ARG A 136 -14.41 -10.03 32.87
C ARG A 136 -14.34 -9.01 34.00
N LYS A 137 -14.04 -7.75 33.69
CA LYS A 137 -13.83 -6.68 34.68
C LYS A 137 -15.13 -6.18 35.32
N HIS A 138 -16.23 -6.16 34.56
CA HIS A 138 -17.46 -5.51 35.00
C HIS A 138 -18.60 -6.47 35.40
N ARG A 139 -18.48 -7.78 35.17
CA ARG A 139 -19.46 -8.82 35.56
C ARG A 139 -20.90 -8.61 35.04
N GLU A 140 -21.09 -7.69 34.09
CA GLU A 140 -22.34 -7.43 33.35
C GLU A 140 -22.07 -7.57 31.84
N ASP A 141 -23.12 -7.82 31.03
CA ASP A 141 -23.06 -7.86 29.55
C ASP A 141 -22.88 -6.45 28.92
N ASP A 142 -21.92 -5.68 29.44
CA ASP A 142 -21.52 -4.34 28.98
C ASP A 142 -22.66 -3.37 28.60
N PRO A 143 -23.68 -3.15 29.45
CA PRO A 143 -24.86 -2.33 29.11
C PRO A 143 -24.54 -0.84 28.89
N ARG A 144 -23.33 -0.39 29.24
CA ARG A 144 -22.88 1.01 29.07
C ARG A 144 -21.94 1.19 27.87
N GLY A 145 -21.69 0.15 27.07
CA GLY A 145 -20.78 0.23 25.93
C GLY A 145 -19.35 0.58 26.30
N LYS A 146 -18.86 0.12 27.47
CA LYS A 146 -17.52 0.42 27.96
C LYS A 146 -16.44 -0.14 27.04
N ALA A 147 -16.67 -1.33 26.47
CA ALA A 147 -15.76 -1.89 25.48
C ALA A 147 -15.67 -1.00 24.25
N ALA A 148 -16.82 -0.57 23.71
CA ALA A 148 -16.87 0.34 22.58
C ALA A 148 -16.17 1.67 22.87
N MET A 149 -16.43 2.28 24.04
CA MET A 149 -15.74 3.50 24.47
C MET A 149 -14.22 3.31 24.55
N LEU A 150 -13.76 2.18 25.09
CA LEU A 150 -12.34 1.87 25.21
C LEU A 150 -11.69 1.65 23.84
N ILE A 151 -12.36 0.92 22.94
CA ILE A 151 -11.92 0.71 21.56
C ILE A 151 -11.80 2.05 20.84
N SER A 152 -12.84 2.89 20.89
CA SER A 152 -12.82 4.22 20.26
C SER A 152 -11.70 5.10 20.81
N TYR A 153 -11.51 5.12 22.13
CA TYR A 153 -10.42 5.86 22.76
C TYR A 153 -9.05 5.42 22.20
N TRP A 154 -8.77 4.11 22.19
CA TRP A 154 -7.49 3.62 21.70
C TRP A 154 -7.32 3.77 20.19
N GLN A 155 -8.39 3.66 19.41
CA GLN A 155 -8.33 3.90 17.96
C GLN A 155 -7.98 5.36 17.66
N GLU A 156 -8.44 6.32 18.46
CA GLU A 156 -8.06 7.73 18.34
C GLU A 156 -6.65 8.01 18.88
N GLU A 157 -6.24 7.37 19.98
CA GLU A 157 -4.86 7.46 20.47
C GLU A 157 -3.86 6.95 19.42
N LEU A 158 -4.16 5.86 18.70
CA LEU A 158 -3.32 5.34 17.61
C LEU A 158 -3.12 6.36 16.48
N LYS A 159 -4.10 7.23 16.23
CA LYS A 159 -4.03 8.30 15.23
C LYS A 159 -3.27 9.53 15.74
N ASN A 160 -3.11 9.68 17.06
CA ASN A 160 -2.52 10.87 17.67
C ASN A 160 -1.03 10.99 17.30
N PRO A 161 -0.60 12.00 16.51
CA PRO A 161 0.79 12.12 16.06
C PRO A 161 1.77 12.33 17.22
N SER A 162 1.30 12.92 18.33
CA SER A 162 2.11 13.22 19.52
C SER A 162 2.44 11.97 20.35
N TRP A 163 1.75 10.85 20.10
CA TRP A 163 2.04 9.59 20.76
C TRP A 163 2.61 8.61 19.74
N HIS A 164 3.91 8.32 19.86
CA HIS A 164 4.64 7.45 18.94
C HIS A 164 5.63 6.59 19.73
N PRO A 165 5.13 5.59 20.49
CA PRO A 165 5.95 4.80 21.42
C PRO A 165 6.75 3.74 20.67
N PHE A 166 7.70 4.18 19.87
CA PHE A 166 8.66 3.34 19.16
C PHE A 166 10.05 3.57 19.73
N LYS A 167 10.84 2.50 19.83
CA LYS A 167 12.19 2.60 20.39
C LYS A 167 13.05 3.49 19.51
N ILE A 168 13.83 4.36 20.15
CA ILE A 168 14.82 5.20 19.50
C ILE A 168 16.18 4.54 19.71
N ILE A 169 16.94 4.38 18.63
CA ILE A 169 18.33 3.89 18.67
C ILE A 169 19.25 4.95 18.07
N GLN A 170 20.48 5.01 18.56
CA GLN A 170 21.48 5.90 18.01
C GLN A 170 22.23 5.20 16.87
N VAL A 171 22.15 5.75 15.66
CA VAL A 171 22.87 5.24 14.48
C VAL A 171 23.65 6.40 13.90
N ASP A 172 24.99 6.26 13.86
CA ASP A 172 25.91 7.28 13.36
C ASP A 172 25.80 8.65 14.08
N GLY A 173 25.42 8.64 15.36
CA GLY A 173 25.25 9.85 16.17
C GLY A 173 23.88 10.53 16.02
N GLU A 174 23.00 10.01 15.16
CA GLU A 174 21.62 10.47 15.01
C GLU A 174 20.63 9.51 15.68
N ASP A 175 19.61 10.07 16.32
CA ASP A 175 18.50 9.33 16.88
C ASP A 175 17.57 8.84 15.75
N LYS A 176 17.52 7.53 15.55
CA LYS A 176 16.62 6.88 14.58
C LYS A 176 15.51 6.14 15.32
N VAL A 177 14.27 6.49 14.99
CA VAL A 177 13.08 5.76 15.42
C VAL A 177 13.06 4.40 14.71
N THR A 178 12.97 3.33 15.49
CA THR A 178 12.84 1.96 14.98
C THR A 178 11.39 1.60 14.70
N GLY A 179 11.14 0.50 13.97
CA GLY A 179 9.79 -0.07 13.84
C GLY A 179 9.33 -0.89 15.06
N VAL A 180 10.12 -0.94 16.13
CA VAL A 180 9.83 -1.76 17.32
C VAL A 180 9.11 -0.92 18.36
N VAL A 181 7.94 -1.36 18.78
CA VAL A 181 7.16 -0.69 19.85
C VAL A 181 7.95 -0.69 21.16
N ASP A 182 7.93 0.43 21.85
CA ASP A 182 8.52 0.58 23.18
C ASP A 182 7.62 -0.07 24.24
N GLU A 183 8.12 -1.17 24.80
CA GLU A 183 7.46 -1.93 25.86
C GLU A 183 7.35 -1.16 27.18
N ASP A 184 8.22 -0.16 27.38
CA ASP A 184 8.25 0.65 28.59
C ASP A 184 7.32 1.86 28.56
N ASP A 185 6.61 2.10 27.44
CA ASP A 185 5.66 3.21 27.29
C ASP A 185 4.61 3.21 28.41
N GLN A 186 4.46 4.36 29.06
CA GLN A 186 3.62 4.51 30.23
C GLN A 186 2.15 4.17 29.94
N LYS A 187 1.61 4.57 28.79
CA LYS A 187 0.22 4.32 28.41
C LYS A 187 0.00 2.83 28.13
N LEU A 188 0.89 2.18 27.37
CA LEU A 188 0.83 0.75 27.10
C LEU A 188 0.95 -0.07 28.39
N ARG A 189 1.88 0.27 29.28
CA ARG A 189 2.03 -0.40 30.58
C ARG A 189 0.77 -0.26 31.44
N GLN A 190 0.13 0.91 31.42
CA GLN A 190 -1.13 1.11 32.15
C GLN A 190 -2.27 0.30 31.53
N LEU A 191 -2.39 0.26 30.21
CA LEU A 191 -3.38 -0.55 29.49
C LEU A 191 -3.25 -2.04 29.83
N CYS A 192 -2.03 -2.56 29.73
CA CYS A 192 -1.65 -3.92 30.10
C CYS A 192 -2.09 -4.24 31.55
N LYS A 193 -1.82 -3.35 32.53
CA LYS A 193 -2.23 -3.54 33.93
C LYS A 193 -3.75 -3.56 34.11
N ASP A 194 -4.46 -2.68 33.42
CA ASP A 194 -5.88 -2.47 33.64
C ASP A 194 -6.78 -3.49 32.94
N TYR A 195 -6.34 -4.01 31.78
CA TYR A 195 -7.17 -4.83 30.89
C TYR A 195 -6.48 -6.12 30.42
N GLY A 196 -5.20 -6.32 30.75
CA GLY A 196 -4.42 -7.52 30.47
C GLY A 196 -3.71 -7.51 29.11
N ASP A 197 -2.79 -8.46 28.95
CA ASP A 197 -1.88 -8.54 27.80
C ASP A 197 -2.61 -8.68 26.47
N SER A 198 -3.79 -9.32 26.43
CA SER A 198 -4.54 -9.50 25.19
C SER A 198 -4.99 -8.17 24.57
N VAL A 199 -5.41 -7.21 25.40
CA VAL A 199 -5.81 -5.88 24.93
C VAL A 199 -4.57 -5.07 24.52
N CYS A 200 -3.51 -5.17 25.32
CA CYS A 200 -2.23 -4.52 25.06
C CYS A 200 -1.64 -4.98 23.72
N ASN A 201 -1.64 -6.29 23.45
CA ASN A 201 -1.15 -6.87 22.20
C ASN A 201 -2.00 -6.46 21.00
N ALA A 202 -3.32 -6.31 21.15
CA ALA A 202 -4.18 -5.81 20.08
C ALA A 202 -3.81 -4.37 19.68
N VAL A 203 -3.56 -3.48 20.65
CA VAL A 203 -3.10 -2.11 20.40
C VAL A 203 -1.72 -2.10 19.73
N LYS A 204 -0.77 -2.89 20.24
CA LYS A 204 0.58 -2.99 19.65
C LYS A 204 0.55 -3.51 18.22
N ALA A 205 -0.28 -4.51 17.93
CA ALA A 205 -0.45 -5.06 16.59
C ALA A 205 -1.00 -3.98 15.64
N ALA A 206 -2.10 -3.31 16.00
CA ALA A 206 -2.67 -2.23 15.19
C ALA A 206 -1.66 -1.09 14.96
N MET A 207 -0.88 -0.72 15.98
CA MET A 207 0.16 0.29 15.86
C MET A 207 1.27 -0.11 14.89
N ALA A 208 1.75 -1.36 14.97
CA ALA A 208 2.76 -1.88 14.06
C ALA A 208 2.25 -1.90 12.62
N GLU A 209 0.98 -2.27 12.42
CA GLU A 209 0.33 -2.24 11.11
C GLU A 209 0.21 -0.82 10.54
N LEU A 210 -0.18 0.18 11.34
CA LEU A 210 -0.19 1.57 10.90
C LEU A 210 1.19 2.05 10.50
N ASN A 211 2.23 1.65 11.23
CA ASN A 211 3.60 2.04 10.91
C ASN A 211 4.14 1.35 9.64
N GLU A 212 3.74 0.11 9.37
CA GLU A 212 4.11 -0.58 8.12
C GLU A 212 3.41 0.02 6.89
N TYR A 213 2.10 0.30 6.99
CA TYR A 213 1.31 0.68 5.81
C TYR A 213 1.19 2.19 5.61
N ASN A 214 1.16 2.97 6.69
CA ASN A 214 0.92 4.39 6.63
C ASN A 214 1.60 5.15 7.79
N PRO A 215 2.95 5.09 7.88
CA PRO A 215 3.69 5.65 9.02
C PRO A 215 3.46 7.15 9.21
N ARG A 216 3.21 7.88 8.10
CA ARG A 216 2.95 9.32 8.13
C ARG A 216 1.48 9.67 8.31
N GLY A 217 0.58 9.02 7.57
CA GLY A 217 -0.84 9.36 7.58
C GLY A 217 -1.61 8.79 8.77
N ARG A 218 -1.12 7.70 9.38
CA ARG A 218 -1.71 7.03 10.56
C ARG A 218 -3.21 6.75 10.48
N HIS A 219 -3.77 6.68 9.28
CA HIS A 219 -5.12 6.20 9.04
C HIS A 219 -5.07 4.76 8.54
N THR A 220 -6.14 4.02 8.83
CA THR A 220 -6.27 2.63 8.39
C THR A 220 -6.24 2.54 6.87
N MET A 221 -5.60 1.49 6.36
CA MET A 221 -5.56 1.16 4.93
C MET A 221 -6.13 -0.23 4.71
N ASN A 222 -6.79 -0.42 3.58
CA ASN A 222 -7.37 -1.71 3.23
C ASN A 222 -6.34 -2.56 2.49
N GLU A 223 -6.30 -3.85 2.82
CA GLU A 223 -5.40 -4.81 2.20
C GLU A 223 -6.12 -6.14 1.94
N LEU A 224 -5.76 -6.78 0.82
CA LEU A 224 -6.20 -8.13 0.51
C LEU A 224 -5.49 -9.11 1.44
N TRP A 225 -6.26 -9.79 2.28
CA TRP A 225 -5.75 -10.63 3.34
C TRP A 225 -6.21 -12.06 3.20
N ASN A 226 -5.28 -12.99 3.42
CA ASN A 226 -5.60 -14.40 3.60
C ASN A 226 -5.76 -14.66 5.09
N PHE A 227 -7.02 -14.72 5.55
CA PHE A 227 -7.36 -14.92 6.96
C PHE A 227 -7.03 -16.33 7.45
N ARG A 228 -6.94 -17.31 6.55
CA ARG A 228 -6.49 -18.66 6.89
C ARG A 228 -5.00 -18.68 7.18
N GLU A 229 -4.21 -18.01 6.34
CA GLU A 229 -2.74 -18.01 6.44
C GLU A 229 -2.20 -16.89 7.34
N GLY A 230 -3.05 -15.94 7.75
CA GLY A 230 -2.64 -14.82 8.61
C GLY A 230 -1.65 -13.85 7.95
N ARG A 231 -1.73 -13.67 6.62
CA ARG A 231 -0.81 -12.81 5.84
C ARG A 231 -1.50 -12.12 4.67
N LYS A 232 -0.80 -11.17 4.05
CA LYS A 232 -1.17 -10.57 2.75
C LYS A 232 -1.49 -11.68 1.75
N ALA A 233 -2.63 -11.56 1.08
CA ALA A 233 -3.01 -12.44 -0.01
C ALA A 233 -2.21 -12.10 -1.26
N THR A 234 -1.71 -13.13 -1.93
CA THR A 234 -1.06 -13.03 -3.23
C THR A 234 -2.10 -12.78 -4.34
N THR A 235 -1.70 -12.13 -5.43
CA THR A 235 -2.58 -11.91 -6.59
C THR A 235 -3.19 -13.21 -7.11
N LYS A 236 -2.41 -14.30 -7.12
CA LYS A 236 -2.89 -15.63 -7.52
C LYS A 236 -3.99 -16.16 -6.61
N GLU A 237 -3.85 -16.02 -5.29
CA GLU A 237 -4.88 -16.43 -4.32
C GLU A 237 -6.18 -15.63 -4.54
N VAL A 238 -6.06 -14.32 -4.75
CA VAL A 238 -7.20 -13.41 -4.96
C VAL A 238 -7.95 -13.75 -6.26
N VAL A 239 -7.23 -13.88 -7.39
CA VAL A 239 -7.84 -14.22 -8.69
C VAL A 239 -8.54 -15.58 -8.64
N LYS A 240 -7.88 -16.58 -8.03
CA LYS A 240 -8.49 -17.90 -7.85
C LYS A 240 -9.78 -17.81 -7.03
N TYR A 241 -9.72 -17.09 -5.90
CA TYR A 241 -10.87 -16.91 -5.02
C TYR A 241 -12.05 -16.24 -5.74
N ILE A 242 -11.81 -15.15 -6.48
CA ILE A 242 -12.85 -14.47 -7.27
C ILE A 242 -13.45 -15.42 -8.31
N SER A 243 -12.63 -16.18 -9.04
CA SER A 243 -13.10 -17.14 -10.03
C SER A 243 -14.01 -18.22 -9.43
N ASP A 244 -13.65 -18.73 -8.25
CA ASP A 244 -14.43 -19.75 -7.55
C ASP A 244 -15.77 -19.19 -7.02
N GLN A 245 -15.78 -17.94 -6.52
CA GLN A 245 -17.02 -17.26 -6.10
C GLN A 245 -17.99 -17.04 -7.26
N LEU A 246 -17.48 -16.59 -8.42
CA LEU A 246 -18.31 -16.37 -9.61
C LEU A 246 -18.99 -17.66 -10.09
N LYS A 247 -18.27 -18.79 -10.14
CA LYS A 247 -18.85 -20.10 -10.53
C LYS A 247 -19.97 -20.55 -9.58
N THR A 248 -19.78 -20.29 -8.29
CA THR A 248 -20.74 -20.68 -7.25
C THR A 248 -22.03 -19.86 -7.37
N ASN A 249 -21.90 -18.55 -7.60
CA ASN A 249 -23.06 -17.66 -7.78
C ASN A 249 -23.85 -17.97 -9.05
N SER A 250 -23.18 -18.29 -10.17
CA SER A 250 -23.86 -18.70 -11.41
C SER A 250 -24.65 -20.00 -11.27
N SER A 251 -24.20 -20.92 -10.42
CA SER A 251 -24.90 -22.19 -10.18
C SER A 251 -26.11 -22.06 -9.24
N GLN A 252 -26.20 -20.95 -8.49
CA GLN A 252 -27.33 -20.65 -7.60
C GLN A 252 -28.44 -19.82 -8.29
N SER A 253 -28.13 -19.10 -9.37
CA SER A 253 -29.14 -18.36 -10.16
C SER A 253 -29.94 -19.24 -11.13
N ASP A 254 -29.45 -20.44 -11.44
CA ASP A 254 -30.04 -21.38 -12.40
C ASP A 254 -30.94 -22.46 -11.75
N ASN A 255 -31.19 -22.37 -10.43
CA ASN A 255 -32.07 -23.26 -9.64
C ASN A 255 -33.20 -22.46 -8.99
#